data_AF-A0A7C5RG50-F1
#
_entry.id   AF-A0A7C5RG50-F1
#
_cell.length_a   1.000
_cell.length_b   1.000
_cell.length_c   1.000
_cell.angle_alpha   90.00
_cell.angle_beta   90.00
_cell.angle_gamma   90.00
#
_symmetry.space_group_name_H-M   'P 1'
#
loop_
_entity.id
_entity.type
_entity.pdbx_description
1 polymer ?
#
loop_
_entity_poly.entity_id
_entity_poly.type
_entity_poly.pdbx_seq_one_letter_code
_entity_poly.pdbx_strand_id
1 'polypeptide(L)'
;MLKQKQYSIIINLMKKLITLSILTLFLFFFPSFVFSDTYIIVIDTSLSMNRKVIDNTRIYEIALKSLSNSIFSLKKGDIVYILDFNETVNIRPPIKITSDETKEVIYKIMSGTQPYGKWTFTYKMLEEVANLIKRENLSPKTTKVIIISDGIDDPPIKSKKYFVELEKLSSLFDPQQLIYYIYLEKLIQTKSEPKNQTELSKKLKQIPQVSLIEVKTTNEVKEAIEKGFKGERSFKITQEIIFLSSSIGVLIIVIILILLRKRTIISLAKQISNISRLECYSVKHRYTIPLKGKTVITSGKGKNALIGWNYSGKLIIKPTSQGFKVFLTKPTTTTIKTGSILKKGDSFTIGNYTFEAE
;
A
#
# COMPACT_ATOMS: atom_id res chain seq x y z
N MET A 1 -42.81 -19.48 -2.28
CA MET A 1 -41.90 -19.31 -3.45
C MET A 1 -41.26 -17.92 -3.55
N LEU A 2 -42.00 -16.80 -3.49
CA LEU A 2 -41.43 -15.45 -3.67
C LEU A 2 -40.30 -15.06 -2.70
N LYS A 3 -40.37 -15.49 -1.42
CA LYS A 3 -39.32 -15.22 -0.43
C LYS A 3 -37.99 -15.92 -0.74
N GLN A 4 -38.02 -17.17 -1.21
CA GLN A 4 -36.79 -17.92 -1.56
C GLN A 4 -36.04 -17.28 -2.73
N LYS A 5 -36.77 -16.75 -3.72
CA LYS A 5 -36.19 -16.06 -4.88
C LYS A 5 -35.53 -14.73 -4.50
N GLN A 6 -36.07 -14.02 -3.50
CA GLN A 6 -35.45 -12.80 -2.97
C GLN A 6 -34.16 -13.09 -2.18
N TYR A 7 -34.13 -14.17 -1.39
CA TYR A 7 -32.93 -14.56 -0.65
C TYR A 7 -31.78 -14.98 -1.58
N SER A 8 -32.04 -15.69 -2.67
CA SER A 8 -30.98 -16.10 -3.60
C SER A 8 -30.34 -14.91 -4.33
N ILE A 9 -31.13 -13.89 -4.67
CA ILE A 9 -30.63 -12.65 -5.30
C ILE A 9 -29.69 -11.89 -4.35
N ILE A 10 -30.06 -11.77 -3.07
CA ILE A 10 -29.25 -11.08 -2.06
C ILE A 10 -27.92 -11.80 -1.83
N ILE A 11 -27.93 -13.14 -1.73
CA ILE A 11 -26.73 -13.94 -1.54
C ILE A 11 -25.78 -13.80 -2.74
N ASN A 12 -26.30 -13.81 -3.98
CA ASN A 12 -25.49 -13.61 -5.17
C ASN A 12 -24.89 -12.20 -5.25
N LEU A 13 -25.62 -11.17 -4.80
CA LEU A 13 -25.10 -9.81 -4.72
C LEU A 13 -23.96 -9.71 -3.70
N MET A 14 -24.12 -10.32 -2.53
CA MET A 14 -23.08 -10.34 -1.49
C MET A 14 -21.82 -11.07 -1.96
N LYS A 15 -21.96 -12.23 -2.63
CA LYS A 15 -20.81 -12.95 -3.20
C LYS A 15 -20.05 -12.09 -4.19
N LYS A 16 -20.77 -11.41 -5.11
CA LYS A 16 -20.16 -10.48 -6.08
C LYS A 16 -19.41 -9.34 -5.40
N LEU A 17 -19.99 -8.76 -4.35
CA LEU A 17 -19.35 -7.69 -3.57
C LEU A 17 -18.08 -8.16 -2.87
N ILE A 18 -18.09 -9.37 -2.28
CA ILE A 18 -16.93 -9.99 -1.63
C ILE A 18 -15.83 -10.27 -2.67
N THR A 19 -16.17 -10.85 -3.82
CA THR A 19 -15.17 -11.08 -4.89
C THR A 19 -14.58 -9.77 -5.43
N LEU A 20 -15.39 -8.73 -5.58
CA LEU A 20 -14.92 -7.43 -6.05
C LEU A 20 -14.01 -6.77 -5.02
N SER A 21 -14.34 -6.88 -3.72
CA SER A 21 -13.50 -6.36 -2.64
C SER A 21 -12.21 -7.14 -2.45
N ILE A 22 -12.21 -8.46 -2.64
CA ILE A 22 -10.98 -9.27 -2.68
C ILE A 22 -10.13 -8.88 -3.88
N LEU A 23 -10.73 -8.67 -5.07
CA LEU A 23 -10.00 -8.27 -6.28
C LEU A 23 -9.39 -6.86 -6.15
N THR A 24 -10.13 -5.90 -5.60
CA THR A 24 -9.58 -4.57 -5.33
C THR A 24 -8.50 -4.64 -4.27
N LEU A 25 -8.69 -5.41 -3.18
CA LEU A 25 -7.64 -5.66 -2.19
C LEU A 25 -6.40 -6.27 -2.86
N PHE A 26 -6.56 -7.24 -3.76
CA PHE A 26 -5.45 -7.83 -4.53
C PHE A 26 -4.74 -6.76 -5.38
N LEU A 27 -5.47 -5.91 -6.10
CA LEU A 27 -4.88 -4.82 -6.89
C LEU A 27 -4.17 -3.77 -6.01
N PHE A 28 -4.64 -3.52 -4.79
CA PHE A 28 -3.99 -2.64 -3.82
C PHE A 28 -2.79 -3.29 -3.09
N PHE A 29 -2.79 -4.61 -2.91
CA PHE A 29 -1.72 -5.38 -2.25
C PHE A 29 -0.65 -5.92 -3.21
N PHE A 30 -0.82 -5.78 -4.53
CA PHE A 30 0.25 -5.95 -5.51
C PHE A 30 0.76 -4.58 -6.03
N PRO A 31 1.32 -3.69 -5.19
CA PRO A 31 1.90 -2.43 -5.66
C PRO A 31 3.30 -2.64 -6.28
N SER A 32 3.54 -3.76 -6.95
CA SER A 32 4.89 -4.15 -7.38
C SER A 32 4.90 -4.60 -8.83
N PHE A 33 4.33 -3.79 -9.72
CA PHE A 33 5.06 -3.56 -10.96
C PHE A 33 6.38 -2.88 -10.53
N VAL A 34 7.39 -3.70 -10.24
CA VAL A 34 8.75 -3.24 -10.01
C VAL A 34 9.22 -2.71 -11.34
N PHE A 35 8.99 -1.42 -11.59
CA PHE A 35 9.63 -0.71 -12.68
C PHE A 35 11.13 -0.73 -12.35
N SER A 36 11.87 -1.52 -13.13
CA SER A 36 13.33 -1.55 -13.08
C SER A 36 13.85 -0.27 -13.71
N ASP A 37 14.67 0.47 -12.96
CA ASP A 37 15.38 1.62 -13.51
C ASP A 37 16.67 1.12 -14.20
N THR A 38 17.14 1.88 -15.19
CA THR A 38 18.45 1.67 -15.82
C THR A 38 19.38 2.81 -15.42
N TYR A 39 20.57 2.47 -14.94
CA TYR A 39 21.57 3.41 -14.48
C TYR A 39 22.79 3.34 -15.37
N ILE A 40 23.20 4.49 -15.92
CA ILE A 40 24.46 4.62 -16.66
C ILE A 40 25.39 5.45 -15.77
N ILE A 41 26.34 4.77 -15.13
CA ILE A 41 27.32 5.40 -14.23
C ILE A 41 28.59 5.63 -15.04
N VAL A 42 28.99 6.89 -15.17
CA VAL A 42 30.16 7.32 -15.94
C VAL A 42 31.17 7.93 -14.97
N ILE A 43 32.37 7.33 -14.92
CA ILE A 43 33.43 7.72 -13.99
C ILE A 43 34.61 8.26 -14.80
N ASP A 44 35.00 9.49 -14.48
CA ASP A 44 36.22 10.09 -15.01
C ASP A 44 37.45 9.34 -14.46
N THR A 45 38.28 8.84 -15.38
CA THR A 45 39.52 8.11 -15.11
C THR A 45 40.74 8.86 -15.64
N SER A 46 40.62 10.17 -15.90
CA SER A 46 41.74 11.04 -16.22
C SER A 46 42.64 11.28 -15.00
N LEU A 47 43.93 11.53 -15.23
CA LEU A 47 44.92 11.75 -14.17
C LEU A 47 44.58 12.97 -13.30
N SER A 48 43.78 13.91 -13.76
CA SER A 48 43.34 15.06 -12.94
C SER A 48 42.45 14.63 -11.76
N MET A 49 41.79 13.47 -11.85
CA MET A 49 41.04 12.86 -10.75
C MET A 49 41.94 12.35 -9.60
N ASN A 50 43.26 12.24 -9.81
CA ASN A 50 44.23 11.94 -8.75
C ASN A 50 44.59 13.15 -7.88
N ARG A 51 44.07 14.35 -8.20
CA ARG A 51 44.28 15.53 -7.36
C ARG A 51 43.70 15.32 -5.97
N LYS A 52 44.37 15.93 -5.00
CA LYS A 52 44.02 15.81 -3.59
C LYS A 52 43.19 17.00 -3.13
N VAL A 53 42.26 16.73 -2.22
CA VAL A 53 41.50 17.75 -1.50
C VAL A 53 42.16 18.06 -0.15
N ILE A 54 41.54 18.92 0.67
CA ILE A 54 42.02 19.42 1.97
C ILE A 54 42.54 18.29 2.88
N ASP A 55 41.83 17.16 2.92
CA ASP A 55 42.15 16.02 3.78
C ASP A 55 43.14 15.02 3.14
N ASN A 56 43.94 15.47 2.17
CA ASN A 56 44.94 14.67 1.44
C ASN A 56 44.36 13.44 0.70
N THR A 57 43.03 13.32 0.65
CA THR A 57 42.28 12.27 -0.03
C THR A 57 42.13 12.62 -1.50
N ARG A 58 42.20 11.62 -2.40
CA ARG A 58 42.02 11.87 -3.84
C ARG A 58 40.55 12.09 -4.18
N ILE A 59 40.28 12.95 -5.15
CA ILE A 59 38.91 13.20 -5.67
C ILE A 59 38.26 11.90 -6.11
N TYR A 60 39.02 11.07 -6.82
CA TYR A 60 38.57 9.76 -7.28
C TYR A 60 38.11 8.83 -6.14
N GLU A 61 38.84 8.80 -5.03
CA GLU A 61 38.51 7.97 -3.87
C GLU A 61 37.21 8.48 -3.19
N ILE A 62 37.01 9.79 -3.14
CA ILE A 62 35.77 10.41 -2.62
C ILE A 62 34.58 10.03 -3.50
N ALA A 63 34.73 10.08 -4.82
CA ALA A 63 33.71 9.68 -5.79
C ALA A 63 33.32 8.20 -5.61
N LEU A 64 34.31 7.30 -5.58
CA LEU A 64 34.08 5.86 -5.39
C LEU A 64 33.40 5.53 -4.06
N LYS A 65 33.86 6.14 -2.96
CA LYS A 65 33.25 5.95 -1.65
C LYS A 65 31.78 6.39 -1.64
N SER A 66 31.49 7.52 -2.27
CA SER A 66 30.13 8.07 -2.35
C SER A 66 29.20 7.24 -3.23
N LEU A 67 29.73 6.71 -4.35
CA LEU A 67 29.02 5.79 -5.23
C LEU A 67 28.64 4.48 -4.53
N SER A 68 29.54 3.93 -3.72
CA SER A 68 29.31 2.64 -3.03
C SER A 68 28.00 2.63 -2.25
N ASN A 69 27.73 3.67 -1.46
CA ASN A 69 26.50 3.81 -0.68
C ASN A 69 25.24 3.82 -1.57
N SER A 70 25.33 4.47 -2.74
CA SER A 70 24.20 4.59 -3.65
C SER A 70 23.94 3.28 -4.40
N ILE A 71 24.98 2.52 -4.74
CA ILE A 71 24.85 1.19 -5.36
C ILE A 71 24.10 0.23 -4.44
N PHE A 72 24.38 0.24 -3.13
CA PHE A 72 23.67 -0.61 -2.18
C PHE A 72 22.18 -0.30 -2.05
N SER A 73 21.76 0.91 -2.44
CA SER A 73 20.34 1.33 -2.47
C SER A 73 19.55 0.84 -3.70
N LEU A 74 20.22 0.25 -4.69
CA LEU A 74 19.59 -0.28 -5.89
C LEU A 74 18.65 -1.44 -5.59
N LYS A 75 17.60 -1.56 -6.39
CA LYS A 75 16.56 -2.58 -6.22
C LYS A 75 16.79 -3.76 -7.14
N LYS A 76 16.26 -4.91 -6.75
CA LYS A 76 16.22 -6.09 -7.60
C LYS A 76 15.48 -5.77 -8.91
N GLY A 77 16.10 -6.10 -10.03
CA GLY A 77 15.57 -5.83 -11.37
C GLY A 77 16.25 -4.64 -12.07
N ASP A 78 16.83 -3.70 -11.33
CA ASP A 78 17.56 -2.56 -11.91
C ASP A 78 18.74 -3.04 -12.76
N ILE A 79 19.09 -2.26 -13.80
CA ILE A 79 20.20 -2.56 -14.71
C ILE A 79 21.24 -1.46 -14.58
N VAL A 80 22.51 -1.83 -14.44
CA VAL A 80 23.62 -0.89 -14.30
C VAL A 80 24.62 -1.06 -15.43
N TYR A 81 24.88 0.01 -16.15
CA TYR A 81 26.00 0.18 -17.06
C TYR A 81 27.08 1.00 -16.37
N ILE A 82 28.33 0.56 -16.48
CA ILE A 82 29.49 1.25 -15.90
C ILE A 82 30.40 1.64 -17.05
N LEU A 83 30.71 2.93 -17.12
CA LEU A 83 31.56 3.51 -18.13
C LEU A 83 32.74 4.19 -17.44
N ASP A 84 33.93 3.86 -17.90
CA ASP A 84 35.15 4.58 -17.54
C ASP A 84 35.50 5.50 -18.71
N PHE A 85 35.84 6.76 -18.45
CA PHE A 85 36.21 7.68 -19.54
C PHE A 85 37.46 8.51 -19.27
N ASN A 86 38.13 8.85 -20.36
CA ASN A 86 39.24 9.79 -20.45
C ASN A 86 39.28 10.35 -21.88
N GLU A 87 40.29 10.02 -22.69
CA GLU A 87 40.35 10.17 -24.15
C GLU A 87 39.40 9.22 -24.88
N THR A 88 39.14 8.08 -24.27
CA THR A 88 38.28 7.02 -24.78
C THR A 88 37.25 6.64 -23.72
N VAL A 89 36.18 5.98 -24.17
CA VAL A 89 35.11 5.51 -23.29
C VAL A 89 35.15 4.00 -23.32
N ASN A 90 35.30 3.38 -22.17
CA ASN A 90 35.22 1.94 -22.02
C ASN A 90 33.88 1.59 -21.38
N ILE A 91 33.02 0.92 -22.13
CA ILE A 91 31.69 0.51 -21.69
C ILE A 91 31.76 -0.94 -21.20
N ARG A 92 31.46 -1.16 -19.92
CA ARG A 92 31.42 -2.51 -19.35
C ARG A 92 30.09 -3.20 -19.67
N PRO A 93 30.04 -4.55 -19.67
CA PRO A 93 28.79 -5.28 -19.83
C PRO A 93 27.74 -4.86 -18.78
N PRO A 94 26.44 -4.80 -19.15
CA PRO A 94 25.39 -4.45 -18.21
C PRO A 94 25.25 -5.48 -17.10
N ILE A 95 24.98 -5.02 -15.89
CA ILE A 95 24.81 -5.85 -14.72
C ILE A 95 23.39 -5.64 -14.19
N LYS A 96 22.59 -6.72 -14.18
CA LYS A 96 21.24 -6.71 -13.60
C LYS A 96 21.30 -7.06 -12.13
N ILE A 97 20.71 -6.23 -11.27
CA ILE A 97 20.65 -6.48 -9.83
C ILE A 97 19.73 -7.65 -9.53
N THR A 98 20.28 -8.77 -9.06
CA THR A 98 19.51 -9.95 -8.63
C THR A 98 19.58 -10.16 -7.13
N SER A 99 20.70 -9.80 -6.50
CA SER A 99 21.01 -9.92 -5.07
C SER A 99 22.00 -8.83 -4.63
N ASP A 100 22.34 -8.81 -3.33
CA ASP A 100 23.41 -7.95 -2.81
C ASP A 100 24.80 -8.37 -3.33
N GLU A 101 25.01 -9.64 -3.67
CA GLU A 101 26.26 -10.10 -4.30
C GLU A 101 26.49 -9.41 -5.65
N THR A 102 25.41 -9.16 -6.42
CA THR A 102 25.53 -8.40 -7.67
C THR A 102 26.00 -6.96 -7.42
N LYS A 103 25.54 -6.35 -6.33
CA LYS A 103 25.95 -5.00 -5.92
C LYS A 103 27.41 -4.97 -5.50
N GLU A 104 27.89 -6.01 -4.82
CA GLU A 104 29.31 -6.18 -4.51
C GLU A 104 30.16 -6.33 -5.77
N VAL A 105 29.69 -7.06 -6.79
CA VAL A 105 30.39 -7.18 -8.08
C VAL A 105 30.54 -5.81 -8.75
N ILE A 106 29.47 -5.02 -8.80
CA ILE A 106 29.51 -3.64 -9.32
C ILE A 106 30.54 -2.81 -8.54
N TYR A 107 30.51 -2.88 -7.21
CA TYR A 107 31.48 -2.18 -6.36
C TYR A 107 32.93 -2.61 -6.64
N LYS A 108 33.21 -3.91 -6.74
CA LYS A 108 34.54 -4.46 -7.05
C LYS A 108 35.05 -4.02 -8.43
N ILE A 109 34.16 -4.00 -9.42
CA ILE A 109 34.44 -3.52 -10.78
C ILE A 109 34.87 -2.05 -10.75
N MET A 110 34.20 -1.21 -9.97
CA MET A 110 34.51 0.21 -9.82
C MET A 110 35.70 0.49 -8.90
N SER A 111 35.94 -0.30 -7.86
CA SER A 111 37.12 -0.12 -7.00
C SER A 111 38.40 -0.67 -7.63
N GLY A 112 38.27 -1.55 -8.62
CA GLY A 112 39.38 -2.03 -9.44
C GLY A 112 39.85 -1.02 -10.50
N THR A 113 39.13 0.08 -10.72
CA THR A 113 39.59 1.16 -11.61
C THR A 113 40.43 2.19 -10.88
N GLN A 114 41.34 2.80 -11.62
CA GLN A 114 42.20 3.88 -11.14
C GLN A 114 42.27 4.96 -12.21
N PRO A 115 42.59 6.22 -11.87
CA PRO A 115 42.80 7.23 -12.89
C PRO A 115 44.13 7.01 -13.62
N TYR A 116 44.08 6.90 -14.95
CA TYR A 116 45.23 6.61 -15.83
C TYR A 116 45.28 7.46 -17.10
N GLY A 117 44.17 8.04 -17.55
CA GLY A 117 44.08 8.75 -18.82
C GLY A 117 44.77 10.12 -18.77
N LYS A 118 45.50 10.50 -19.82
CA LYS A 118 46.21 11.79 -19.80
C LYS A 118 45.27 12.98 -20.01
N TRP A 119 44.25 12.79 -20.84
CA TRP A 119 43.30 13.82 -21.23
C TRP A 119 41.88 13.41 -20.87
N THR A 120 41.00 14.40 -20.80
CA THR A 120 39.55 14.25 -20.62
C THR A 120 38.86 14.73 -21.89
N PHE A 121 38.01 13.88 -22.47
CA PHE A 121 37.28 14.20 -23.69
C PHE A 121 35.76 14.06 -23.49
N THR A 122 35.17 15.08 -22.86
CA THR A 122 33.78 15.15 -22.43
C THR A 122 32.79 15.00 -23.59
N TYR A 123 33.08 15.63 -24.74
CA TYR A 123 32.22 15.51 -25.93
C TYR A 123 32.04 14.04 -26.35
N LYS A 124 33.17 13.32 -26.50
CA LYS A 124 33.15 11.92 -26.91
C LYS A 124 32.48 11.03 -25.87
N MET A 125 32.67 11.33 -24.58
CA MET A 125 31.95 10.64 -23.51
C MET A 125 30.43 10.78 -23.63
N LEU A 126 29.93 12.01 -23.80
CA LEU A 126 28.50 12.26 -23.94
C LEU A 126 27.93 11.66 -25.24
N GLU A 127 28.68 11.71 -26.34
CA GLU A 127 28.33 11.05 -27.60
C GLU A 127 28.18 9.53 -27.43
N GLU A 128 29.13 8.87 -26.77
CA GLU A 128 29.07 7.43 -26.51
C GLU A 128 27.92 7.05 -25.56
N VAL A 129 27.61 7.89 -24.56
CA VAL A 129 26.43 7.70 -23.71
C VAL A 129 25.15 7.78 -24.54
N ALA A 130 25.02 8.77 -25.43
CA ALA A 130 23.86 8.89 -26.31
C ALA A 130 23.74 7.68 -27.26
N ASN A 131 24.86 7.22 -27.81
CA ASN A 131 24.93 6.05 -28.68
C ASN A 131 24.55 4.77 -27.94
N LEU A 132 25.00 4.60 -26.69
CA LEU A 132 24.62 3.49 -25.83
C LEU A 132 23.10 3.46 -25.60
N ILE A 133 22.51 4.60 -25.23
CA ILE A 133 21.06 4.73 -25.00
C ILE A 133 20.27 4.32 -26.24
N LYS A 134 20.68 4.80 -27.42
CA LYS A 134 20.04 4.47 -28.70
C LYS A 134 20.23 3.01 -29.08
N ARG A 135 21.45 2.48 -28.97
CA ARG A 135 21.79 1.09 -29.35
C ARG A 135 21.03 0.07 -28.52
N GLU A 136 20.94 0.29 -27.21
CA GLU A 136 20.26 -0.62 -26.28
C GLU A 136 18.76 -0.29 -26.14
N ASN A 137 18.25 0.68 -26.92
CA ASN A 137 16.87 1.13 -26.91
C ASN A 137 16.33 1.44 -25.49
N LEU A 138 17.15 2.17 -24.70
CA LEU A 138 16.83 2.46 -23.31
C LEU A 138 15.77 3.56 -23.21
N SER A 139 14.76 3.33 -22.35
CA SER A 139 13.68 4.30 -22.14
C SER A 139 14.20 5.54 -21.41
N PRO A 140 13.98 6.76 -21.93
CA PRO A 140 14.49 7.99 -21.32
C PRO A 140 13.88 8.28 -19.94
N LYS A 141 12.65 7.79 -19.68
CA LYS A 141 11.94 7.98 -18.41
C LYS A 141 12.52 7.14 -17.26
N THR A 142 13.09 5.99 -17.58
CA THR A 142 13.62 5.03 -16.59
C THR A 142 15.13 4.98 -16.58
N THR A 143 15.78 5.65 -17.54
CA THR A 143 17.24 5.70 -17.66
C THR A 143 17.80 6.93 -16.97
N LYS A 144 18.71 6.73 -16.02
CA LYS A 144 19.39 7.77 -15.28
C LYS A 144 20.88 7.74 -15.63
N VAL A 145 21.38 8.84 -16.19
CA VAL A 145 22.82 8.99 -16.48
C VAL A 145 23.45 9.78 -15.35
N ILE A 146 24.52 9.24 -14.75
CA ILE A 146 25.23 9.83 -13.63
C ILE A 146 26.70 9.92 -14.02
N ILE A 147 27.18 11.13 -14.24
CA ILE A 147 28.54 11.44 -14.69
C ILE A 147 29.29 12.08 -13.53
N ILE A 148 30.47 11.57 -13.20
CA ILE A 148 31.28 12.08 -12.10
C ILE A 148 32.65 12.45 -12.65
N SER A 149 32.97 13.74 -12.57
CA SER A 149 34.22 14.30 -13.11
C SER A 149 34.66 15.53 -12.31
N ASP A 150 35.96 15.80 -12.30
CA ASP A 150 36.54 17.01 -11.74
C ASP A 150 36.39 18.25 -12.63
N GLY A 151 35.80 18.08 -13.81
CA GLY A 151 35.42 19.20 -14.65
C GLY A 151 36.51 19.74 -15.56
N ILE A 152 37.68 19.12 -15.60
CA ILE A 152 38.67 19.45 -16.63
C ILE A 152 38.23 18.80 -17.93
N ASP A 153 38.08 19.61 -18.98
CA ASP A 153 38.01 19.12 -20.35
C ASP A 153 39.22 19.62 -21.12
N ASP A 154 40.10 18.70 -21.47
CA ASP A 154 41.35 18.96 -22.18
C ASP A 154 41.54 17.93 -23.30
N PRO A 155 40.63 17.87 -24.28
CA PRO A 155 40.66 16.83 -25.31
C PRO A 155 42.00 16.83 -26.08
N PRO A 156 42.41 15.68 -26.66
CA PRO A 156 43.62 15.59 -27.46
C PRO A 156 43.73 16.72 -28.49
N ILE A 157 44.95 17.19 -28.77
CA ILE A 157 45.23 18.45 -29.53
C ILE A 157 44.41 18.57 -30.84
N LYS A 158 44.23 17.46 -31.57
CA LYS A 158 43.48 17.41 -32.85
C LYS A 158 41.95 17.53 -32.69
N SER A 159 41.45 17.44 -31.46
CA SER A 159 40.03 17.34 -31.10
C SER A 159 39.49 18.58 -30.36
N LYS A 160 40.29 19.63 -30.17
CA LYS A 160 39.86 20.86 -29.48
C LYS A 160 38.63 21.53 -30.11
N LYS A 161 38.41 21.34 -31.42
CA LYS A 161 37.20 21.82 -32.13
C LYS A 161 35.90 21.30 -31.52
N TYR A 162 35.90 20.09 -30.94
CA TYR A 162 34.71 19.46 -30.38
C TYR A 162 34.28 20.07 -29.04
N PHE A 163 35.16 20.79 -28.35
CA PHE A 163 34.81 21.56 -27.16
C PHE A 163 33.79 22.67 -27.48
N VAL A 164 33.93 23.29 -28.65
CA VAL A 164 32.98 24.30 -29.14
C VAL A 164 31.61 23.66 -29.42
N GLU A 165 31.59 22.38 -29.80
CA GLU A 165 30.42 21.66 -30.29
C GLU A 165 29.60 20.95 -29.22
N LEU A 166 29.96 21.06 -27.93
CA LEU A 166 29.22 20.43 -26.82
C LEU A 166 27.71 20.73 -26.87
N GLU A 167 27.32 21.95 -27.25
CA GLU A 167 25.91 22.36 -27.38
C GLU A 167 25.14 21.53 -28.41
N LYS A 168 25.82 21.02 -29.46
CA LYS A 168 25.21 20.18 -30.50
C LYS A 168 24.77 18.82 -29.95
N LEU A 169 25.35 18.36 -28.84
CA LEU A 169 24.99 17.08 -28.22
C LEU A 169 23.58 17.07 -27.63
N SER A 170 22.99 18.23 -27.36
CA SER A 170 21.59 18.34 -26.93
C SER A 170 20.62 17.65 -27.88
N SER A 171 20.94 17.63 -29.18
CA SER A 171 20.15 16.96 -30.23
C SER A 171 20.27 15.43 -30.21
N LEU A 172 21.28 14.88 -29.54
CA LEU A 172 21.50 13.44 -29.46
C LEU A 172 20.69 12.77 -28.36
N PHE A 173 20.23 13.55 -27.37
CA PHE A 173 19.46 13.07 -26.23
C PHE A 173 17.96 13.36 -26.38
N ASP A 174 17.14 12.46 -25.84
CA ASP A 174 15.70 12.71 -25.71
C ASP A 174 15.46 13.90 -24.75
N PRO A 175 14.47 14.79 -25.01
CA PRO A 175 14.16 15.90 -24.12
C PRO A 175 13.79 15.49 -22.68
N GLN A 176 13.30 14.26 -22.48
CA GLN A 176 12.96 13.70 -21.17
C GLN A 176 14.15 12.98 -20.51
N GLN A 177 15.28 12.84 -21.22
CA GLN A 177 16.47 12.22 -20.67
C GLN A 177 17.08 13.12 -19.60
N LEU A 178 17.30 12.54 -18.41
CA LEU A 178 17.97 13.24 -17.31
C LEU A 178 19.43 12.77 -17.20
N ILE A 179 20.35 13.73 -17.23
CA ILE A 179 21.78 13.53 -17.08
C ILE A 179 22.26 14.32 -15.88
N TYR A 180 22.75 13.65 -14.85
CA TYR A 180 23.32 14.27 -13.67
C TYR A 180 24.83 14.37 -13.84
N TYR A 181 25.34 15.58 -14.03
CA TYR A 181 26.78 15.84 -14.11
C TYR A 181 27.28 16.37 -12.78
N ILE A 182 27.99 15.54 -12.04
CA ILE A 182 28.50 15.83 -10.70
C ILE A 182 29.90 16.38 -10.84
N TYR A 183 30.02 17.65 -10.51
CA TYR A 183 31.16 18.50 -10.85
C TYR A 183 32.02 18.75 -9.61
N LEU A 184 33.15 18.05 -9.52
CA LEU A 184 33.98 17.94 -8.32
C LEU A 184 35.05 19.04 -8.19
N GLU A 185 35.12 20.00 -9.11
CA GLU A 185 36.16 21.04 -9.16
C GLU A 185 36.32 21.77 -7.82
N LYS A 186 35.22 22.20 -7.22
CA LYS A 186 35.23 23.06 -6.02
C LYS A 186 35.71 22.34 -4.76
N LEU A 187 35.96 21.03 -4.83
CA LEU A 187 36.66 20.29 -3.78
C LEU A 187 38.17 20.57 -3.76
N ILE A 188 38.73 21.07 -4.86
CA ILE A 188 40.15 21.35 -5.02
C ILE A 188 40.44 22.78 -4.55
N GLN A 189 41.31 22.92 -3.56
CA GLN A 189 41.77 24.24 -3.09
C GLN A 189 42.96 24.77 -3.92
N THR A 190 42.76 25.02 -5.21
CA THR A 190 43.77 25.74 -6.02
C THR A 190 43.34 27.18 -6.26
N LYS A 191 44.26 28.13 -6.00
CA LYS A 191 44.04 29.60 -6.11
C LYS A 191 43.78 30.11 -7.53
N SER A 192 43.83 29.25 -8.55
CA SER A 192 43.58 29.61 -9.94
C SER A 192 42.57 28.66 -10.55
N GLU A 193 41.38 29.17 -10.89
CA GLU A 193 40.47 28.48 -11.81
C GLU A 193 41.12 28.48 -13.21
N PRO A 194 41.52 27.34 -13.77
CA PRO A 194 41.88 27.28 -15.19
C PRO A 194 40.65 27.68 -16.02
N LYS A 195 40.83 28.64 -16.94
CA LYS A 195 39.77 29.21 -17.81
C LYS A 195 38.86 28.15 -18.47
N ASN A 196 39.39 26.97 -18.77
CA ASN A 196 38.66 25.87 -19.41
C ASN A 196 37.55 25.27 -18.52
N GLN A 197 37.70 25.28 -17.20
CA GLN A 197 36.70 24.74 -16.25
C GLN A 197 35.44 25.61 -16.20
N THR A 198 35.63 26.93 -16.12
CA THR A 198 34.53 27.90 -16.16
C THR A 198 33.80 27.88 -17.52
N GLU A 199 34.48 27.52 -18.61
CA GLU A 199 33.86 27.39 -19.94
C GLU A 199 33.07 26.09 -20.10
N LEU A 200 33.60 24.95 -19.63
CA LEU A 200 32.89 23.68 -19.66
C LEU A 200 31.58 23.75 -18.88
N SER A 201 31.61 24.26 -17.65
CA SER A 201 30.40 24.38 -16.82
C SER A 201 29.33 25.27 -17.47
N LYS A 202 29.71 26.34 -18.17
CA LYS A 202 28.79 27.18 -18.96
C LYS A 202 28.18 26.41 -20.12
N LYS A 203 28.99 25.66 -20.88
CA LYS A 203 28.54 24.86 -22.02
C LYS A 203 27.62 23.72 -21.59
N LEU A 204 27.94 23.03 -20.49
CA LEU A 204 27.08 21.98 -19.94
C LEU A 204 25.72 22.52 -19.49
N LYS A 205 25.68 23.72 -18.89
CA LYS A 205 24.42 24.39 -18.50
C LYS A 205 23.55 24.77 -19.69
N GLN A 206 24.11 24.87 -20.90
CA GLN A 206 23.34 25.14 -22.12
C GLN A 206 22.64 23.88 -22.67
N ILE A 207 22.98 22.69 -22.17
CA ILE A 207 22.35 21.43 -22.56
C ILE A 207 21.16 21.18 -21.62
N PRO A 208 19.89 21.27 -22.08
CA PRO A 208 18.72 21.21 -21.20
C PRO A 208 18.60 19.91 -20.37
N GLN A 209 19.10 18.80 -20.93
CA GLN A 209 19.07 17.48 -20.30
C GLN A 209 20.10 17.32 -19.17
N VAL A 210 21.10 18.21 -19.09
CA VAL A 210 22.21 18.12 -18.12
C VAL A 210 21.90 18.94 -16.88
N SER A 211 21.67 18.25 -15.76
CA SER A 211 21.65 18.83 -14.43
C SER A 211 23.06 18.86 -13.86
N LEU A 212 23.74 20.00 -13.98
CA LEU A 212 25.06 20.22 -13.39
C LEU A 212 24.93 20.43 -11.88
N ILE A 213 25.59 19.57 -11.08
CA ILE A 213 25.63 19.66 -9.63
C ILE A 213 27.07 19.98 -9.21
N GLU A 214 27.32 21.25 -8.89
CA GLU A 214 28.62 21.72 -8.39
C GLU A 214 28.74 21.43 -6.89
N VAL A 215 29.73 20.63 -6.49
CA VAL A 215 29.89 20.19 -5.10
C VAL A 215 31.13 20.81 -4.45
N LYS A 216 30.98 21.31 -3.23
CA LYS A 216 32.02 22.02 -2.47
C LYS A 216 32.54 21.21 -1.28
N THR A 217 31.79 20.21 -0.85
CA THR A 217 32.14 19.35 0.29
C THR A 217 32.01 17.87 -0.07
N THR A 218 32.71 17.00 0.65
CA THR A 218 32.61 15.54 0.45
C THR A 218 31.20 15.01 0.71
N ASN A 219 30.46 15.62 1.63
CA ASN A 219 29.07 15.27 1.91
C ASN A 219 28.15 15.64 0.74
N GLU A 220 28.36 16.80 0.12
CA GLU A 220 27.61 17.20 -1.08
C GLU A 220 27.85 16.25 -2.26
N VAL A 221 29.03 15.62 -2.37
CA VAL A 221 29.29 14.57 -3.37
C VAL A 221 28.32 13.41 -3.19
N LYS A 222 28.18 12.94 -1.95
CA LYS A 222 27.25 11.84 -1.61
C LYS A 222 25.81 12.23 -1.94
N GLU A 223 25.38 13.41 -1.55
CA GLU A 223 24.02 13.90 -1.81
C GLU A 223 23.74 14.07 -3.31
N ALA A 224 24.72 14.58 -4.07
CA ALA A 224 24.61 14.74 -5.52
C ALA A 224 24.45 13.39 -6.23
N ILE A 225 25.25 12.39 -5.83
CA ILE A 225 25.13 11.03 -6.36
C ILE A 225 23.78 10.43 -5.99
N GLU A 226 23.40 10.51 -4.71
CA GLU A 226 22.09 10.01 -4.26
C GLU A 226 20.93 10.67 -5.02
N LYS A 227 21.01 11.98 -5.31
CA LYS A 227 20.04 12.70 -6.14
C LYS A 227 19.97 12.09 -7.54
N GLY A 228 21.11 11.77 -8.15
CA GLY A 228 21.17 11.10 -9.44
C GLY A 228 20.51 9.71 -9.43
N PHE A 229 20.73 8.92 -8.37
CA PHE A 229 20.14 7.58 -8.23
C PHE A 229 18.63 7.61 -7.94
N LYS A 230 18.18 8.54 -7.10
CA LYS A 230 16.75 8.72 -6.78
C LYS A 230 16.02 9.35 -7.96
N GLY A 231 16.69 10.20 -8.73
CA GLY A 231 16.11 11.08 -9.73
C GLY A 231 15.29 12.19 -9.06
N GLU A 232 14.87 13.20 -9.83
CA GLU A 232 13.76 14.07 -9.44
C GLU A 232 12.45 13.29 -9.58
N ARG A 233 12.34 12.23 -8.79
CA ARG A 233 11.08 11.55 -8.58
C ARG A 233 10.15 12.59 -7.97
N SER A 234 9.13 13.00 -8.72
CA SER A 234 7.93 13.70 -8.23
C SER A 234 7.12 12.81 -7.28
N PHE A 235 7.81 12.16 -6.34
CA PHE A 235 7.29 11.21 -5.36
C PHE A 235 6.30 11.89 -4.42
N LYS A 236 6.35 13.21 -4.26
CA LYS A 236 5.32 13.96 -3.54
C LYS A 236 3.96 13.85 -4.23
N ILE A 237 3.91 14.03 -5.56
CA ILE A 237 2.64 13.99 -6.29
C ILE A 237 2.08 12.57 -6.32
N THR A 238 2.93 11.54 -6.51
CA THR A 238 2.44 10.15 -6.56
C THR A 238 2.01 9.62 -5.20
N GLN A 239 2.74 9.91 -4.11
CA GLN A 239 2.30 9.48 -2.78
C GLN A 239 1.08 10.24 -2.28
N GLU A 240 0.98 11.54 -2.52
CA GLU A 240 -0.21 12.32 -2.15
C GLU A 240 -1.44 11.87 -2.95
N ILE A 241 -1.30 11.60 -4.26
CA ILE A 241 -2.39 11.06 -5.08
C ILE A 241 -2.78 9.64 -4.64
N ILE A 242 -1.81 8.77 -4.35
CA ILE A 242 -2.09 7.41 -3.86
C ILE A 242 -2.81 7.49 -2.50
N PHE A 243 -2.35 8.35 -1.59
CA PHE A 243 -2.95 8.54 -0.27
C PHE A 243 -4.35 9.18 -0.34
N LEU A 244 -4.56 10.17 -1.22
CA LEU A 244 -5.90 10.72 -1.47
C LEU A 244 -6.82 9.66 -2.06
N SER A 245 -6.35 8.90 -3.06
CA SER A 245 -7.15 7.87 -3.73
C SER A 245 -7.54 6.74 -2.79
N SER A 246 -6.64 6.31 -1.88
CA SER A 246 -6.96 5.31 -0.86
C SER A 246 -7.95 5.84 0.16
N SER A 247 -7.81 7.11 0.57
CA SER A 247 -8.72 7.77 1.53
C SER A 247 -10.13 7.89 0.97
N ILE A 248 -10.26 8.27 -0.31
CA ILE A 248 -11.55 8.34 -1.02
C ILE A 248 -12.17 6.95 -1.16
N GLY A 249 -11.36 5.92 -1.49
CA GLY A 249 -11.83 4.53 -1.57
C GLY A 249 -12.42 4.02 -0.25
N VAL A 250 -11.75 4.27 0.87
CA VAL A 250 -12.24 3.92 2.21
C VAL A 250 -13.53 4.66 2.54
N LEU A 251 -13.62 5.96 2.24
CA LEU A 251 -14.82 6.76 2.48
C LEU A 251 -16.04 6.20 1.72
N ILE A 252 -15.86 5.81 0.45
CA ILE A 252 -16.92 5.20 -0.37
C ILE A 252 -17.41 3.89 0.26
N ILE A 253 -16.49 3.04 0.75
CA ILE A 253 -16.84 1.79 1.43
C ILE A 253 -17.65 2.07 2.70
N VAL A 254 -17.25 3.05 3.52
CA VAL A 254 -17.98 3.44 4.73
C VAL A 254 -19.39 3.93 4.39
N ILE A 255 -19.54 4.77 3.36
CA ILE A 255 -20.87 5.25 2.90
C ILE A 255 -21.75 4.07 2.46
N ILE A 256 -21.21 3.13 1.68
CA ILE A 256 -21.93 1.92 1.27
C ILE A 256 -22.38 1.12 2.49
N LEU A 257 -21.51 0.91 3.49
CA LEU A 257 -21.86 0.20 4.72
C LEU A 257 -22.98 0.90 5.51
N ILE A 258 -22.96 2.24 5.60
CA ILE A 258 -24.02 3.02 6.23
C ILE A 258 -25.35 2.86 5.49
N LEU A 259 -25.34 2.94 4.15
CA LEU A 259 -26.54 2.75 3.33
C LEU A 259 -27.12 1.34 3.46
N LEU A 260 -26.26 0.32 3.48
CA LEU A 260 -26.67 -1.07 3.71
C LEU A 260 -27.30 -1.24 5.10
N ARG A 261 -26.71 -0.64 6.14
CA ARG A 261 -27.26 -0.65 7.51
C ARG A 261 -28.61 0.06 7.60
N LYS A 262 -28.77 1.21 6.95
CA LYS A 262 -30.08 1.90 6.88
C LYS A 262 -31.13 1.02 6.22
N ARG A 263 -30.78 0.34 5.13
CA ARG A 263 -31.71 -0.52 4.38
C ARG A 263 -32.14 -1.75 5.20
N THR A 264 -31.25 -2.37 5.97
CA THR A 264 -31.60 -3.49 6.86
C THR A 264 -32.51 -3.04 8.00
N ILE A 265 -32.23 -1.89 8.62
CA ILE A 265 -33.09 -1.32 9.67
C ILE A 265 -34.49 -1.01 9.13
N ILE A 266 -34.61 -0.38 7.95
CA ILE A 266 -35.92 -0.09 7.33
C ILE A 266 -36.67 -1.39 6.99
N SER A 267 -35.97 -2.41 6.51
CA SER A 267 -36.57 -3.72 6.23
C SER A 267 -37.09 -4.39 7.51
N LEU A 268 -36.34 -4.32 8.60
CA LEU A 268 -36.74 -4.82 9.92
C LEU A 268 -37.94 -4.04 10.47
N ALA A 269 -37.91 -2.72 10.41
CA ALA A 269 -39.02 -1.86 10.83
C ALA A 269 -40.30 -2.16 10.04
N LYS A 270 -40.20 -2.40 8.73
CA LYS A 270 -41.34 -2.77 7.87
C LYS A 270 -41.86 -4.18 8.16
N GLN A 271 -41.00 -5.11 8.57
CA GLN A 271 -41.44 -6.43 9.05
C GLN A 271 -42.14 -6.33 10.41
N ILE A 272 -41.61 -5.53 11.34
CA ILE A 272 -42.21 -5.31 12.65
C ILE A 272 -43.57 -4.60 12.50
N SER A 273 -43.71 -3.61 11.60
CA SER A 273 -44.99 -2.95 11.31
C SER A 273 -46.03 -3.89 10.70
N ASN A 274 -45.58 -4.90 9.95
CA ASN A 274 -46.47 -5.93 9.39
C ASN A 274 -46.88 -6.97 10.44
N ILE A 275 -46.02 -7.28 11.41
CA ILE A 275 -46.32 -8.17 12.54
C ILE A 275 -47.28 -7.48 13.52
N SER A 276 -47.07 -6.20 13.81
CA SER A 276 -47.99 -5.41 14.66
C SER A 276 -49.35 -5.13 14.01
N ARG A 277 -49.48 -5.27 12.68
CA ARG A 277 -50.78 -5.32 11.99
C ARG A 277 -51.48 -6.68 12.08
N LEU A 278 -50.78 -7.75 12.43
CA LEU A 278 -51.35 -9.10 12.61
C LEU A 278 -51.82 -9.36 14.05
N GLU A 279 -51.34 -8.60 15.03
CA GLU A 279 -51.80 -8.67 16.43
C GLU A 279 -52.94 -7.68 16.72
N CYS A 280 -54.08 -7.87 16.05
CA CYS A 280 -55.36 -7.29 16.52
C CYS A 280 -56.58 -8.17 16.19
N TYR A 281 -56.36 -9.45 15.88
CA TYR A 281 -57.44 -10.44 15.99
C TYR A 281 -57.38 -11.04 17.39
N SER A 282 -58.01 -10.36 18.35
CA SER A 282 -58.43 -11.01 19.59
C SER A 282 -59.49 -12.05 19.24
N VAL A 283 -59.04 -13.25 18.86
CA VAL A 283 -59.92 -14.40 18.71
C VAL A 283 -60.40 -14.76 20.12
N LYS A 284 -61.53 -14.16 20.54
CA LYS A 284 -62.32 -14.64 21.67
C LYS A 284 -62.89 -16.01 21.30
N HIS A 285 -62.13 -17.08 21.50
CA HIS A 285 -62.73 -18.41 21.56
C HIS A 285 -63.53 -18.53 22.85
N ARG A 286 -64.85 -18.32 22.76
CA ARG A 286 -65.79 -18.80 23.76
C ARG A 286 -65.96 -20.30 23.54
N TYR A 287 -65.35 -21.11 24.40
CA TYR A 287 -65.71 -22.51 24.52
C TYR A 287 -66.81 -22.64 25.57
N THR A 288 -68.02 -22.99 25.13
CA THR A 288 -69.11 -23.42 26.02
C THR A 288 -68.96 -24.93 26.21
N ILE A 289 -68.53 -25.36 27.39
CA ILE A 289 -68.38 -26.79 27.72
C ILE A 289 -69.71 -27.27 28.33
N PRO A 290 -70.35 -28.32 27.80
CA PRO A 290 -71.51 -28.93 28.44
C PRO A 290 -71.07 -29.67 29.71
N LEU A 291 -71.74 -29.36 30.82
CA LEU A 291 -71.60 -30.02 32.11
C LEU A 291 -72.16 -31.45 32.02
N LYS A 292 -71.35 -32.41 31.59
CA LYS A 292 -71.33 -33.83 32.03
C LYS A 292 -70.38 -34.61 31.12
N GLY A 293 -69.36 -35.23 31.73
CA GLY A 293 -68.47 -36.17 31.06
C GLY A 293 -67.04 -35.65 30.96
N LYS A 294 -66.11 -36.46 31.47
CA LYS A 294 -64.66 -36.23 31.48
C LYS A 294 -64.19 -35.67 30.13
N THR A 295 -63.58 -34.50 30.16
CA THR A 295 -62.96 -33.88 28.98
C THR A 295 -61.45 -33.89 29.17
N VAL A 296 -60.76 -34.61 28.29
CA VAL A 296 -59.29 -34.61 28.18
C VAL A 296 -58.92 -33.44 27.28
N ILE A 297 -58.12 -32.50 27.78
CA ILE A 297 -57.56 -31.41 26.98
C ILE A 297 -56.05 -31.65 26.86
N THR A 298 -55.60 -31.97 25.65
CA THR A 298 -54.17 -32.05 25.32
C THR A 298 -53.69 -30.69 24.78
N SER A 299 -52.76 -30.06 25.48
CA SER A 299 -51.98 -28.94 24.95
C SER A 299 -50.51 -29.10 25.34
N GLY A 300 -49.64 -29.33 24.36
CA GLY A 300 -48.20 -29.47 24.54
C GLY A 300 -47.52 -30.20 23.38
N LYS A 301 -46.36 -29.73 22.93
CA LYS A 301 -45.49 -30.43 21.97
C LYS A 301 -44.67 -31.48 22.73
N GLY A 302 -45.18 -32.70 22.79
CA GLY A 302 -44.49 -33.86 23.34
C GLY A 302 -45.46 -35.04 23.46
N LYS A 303 -45.14 -36.16 22.80
CA LYS A 303 -45.91 -37.41 22.95
C LYS A 303 -45.73 -37.88 24.40
N ASN A 304 -46.82 -37.92 25.19
CA ASN A 304 -46.96 -38.50 26.55
C ASN A 304 -47.29 -37.52 27.72
N ALA A 305 -47.85 -36.32 27.47
CA ALA A 305 -48.44 -35.52 28.55
C ALA A 305 -49.95 -35.83 28.71
N LEU A 306 -50.31 -36.70 29.67
CA LEU A 306 -51.69 -36.95 30.10
C LEU A 306 -51.95 -36.20 31.41
N ILE A 307 -52.67 -35.07 31.36
CA ILE A 307 -53.16 -34.39 32.56
C ILE A 307 -54.60 -34.87 32.79
N GLY A 308 -54.79 -35.72 33.79
CA GLY A 308 -56.11 -36.04 34.33
C GLY A 308 -56.50 -35.01 35.39
N TRP A 309 -57.59 -34.27 35.16
CA TRP A 309 -58.11 -33.32 36.14
C TRP A 309 -59.50 -33.77 36.62
N ASN A 310 -59.70 -33.83 37.94
CA ASN A 310 -61.00 -34.06 38.56
C ASN A 310 -61.34 -32.87 39.48
N TYR A 311 -61.98 -31.84 38.92
CA TYR A 311 -62.39 -30.62 39.62
C TYR A 311 -63.60 -30.03 38.91
N SER A 312 -64.61 -29.69 39.69
CA SER A 312 -65.88 -29.14 39.21
C SER A 312 -65.89 -27.60 39.19
N GLY A 313 -64.80 -26.94 39.61
CA GLY A 313 -64.70 -25.48 39.69
C GLY A 313 -63.93 -24.84 38.53
N LYS A 314 -63.99 -23.52 38.45
CA LYS A 314 -63.32 -22.74 37.40
C LYS A 314 -61.87 -22.46 37.79
N LEU A 315 -60.93 -22.94 36.97
CA LEU A 315 -59.51 -22.57 37.04
C LEU A 315 -59.27 -21.36 36.13
N ILE A 316 -58.62 -20.31 36.64
CA ILE A 316 -58.20 -19.16 35.83
C ILE A 316 -56.69 -19.00 35.96
N ILE A 317 -55.96 -19.19 34.86
CA ILE A 317 -54.53 -18.91 34.77
C ILE A 317 -54.35 -17.59 34.01
N LYS A 318 -53.69 -16.61 34.62
CA LYS A 318 -53.35 -15.33 33.96
C LYS A 318 -51.83 -15.17 33.84
N PRO A 319 -51.29 -14.93 32.64
CA PRO A 319 -49.89 -14.56 32.49
C PRO A 319 -49.63 -13.15 33.02
N THR A 320 -48.49 -12.93 33.66
CA THR A 320 -47.98 -11.63 34.12
C THR A 320 -46.52 -11.47 33.70
N SER A 321 -45.98 -10.25 33.80
CA SER A 321 -44.57 -9.95 33.49
C SER A 321 -43.54 -10.70 34.35
N GLN A 322 -43.99 -11.44 35.38
CA GLN A 322 -43.15 -12.17 36.33
C GLN A 322 -43.52 -13.67 36.41
N GLY A 323 -44.37 -14.19 35.52
CA GLY A 323 -44.78 -15.60 35.50
C GLY A 323 -46.28 -15.80 35.32
N PHE A 324 -46.86 -16.82 35.96
CA PHE A 324 -48.29 -17.12 35.89
C PHE A 324 -48.94 -17.00 37.26
N LYS A 325 -50.10 -16.33 37.34
CA LYS A 325 -50.96 -16.34 38.53
C LYS A 325 -52.14 -17.29 38.31
N VAL A 326 -52.30 -18.24 39.23
CA VAL A 326 -53.41 -19.20 39.23
C VAL A 326 -54.45 -18.76 40.25
N PHE A 327 -55.70 -18.63 39.83
CA PHE A 327 -56.83 -18.29 40.69
C PHE A 327 -57.80 -19.48 40.73
N LEU A 328 -58.11 -19.93 41.95
CA LEU A 328 -59.17 -20.87 42.24
C LEU A 328 -60.35 -20.11 42.87
N THR A 329 -61.52 -20.20 42.26
CA THR A 329 -62.78 -19.78 42.91
C THR A 329 -63.12 -20.80 44.01
N LYS A 330 -62.91 -20.39 45.27
CA LYS A 330 -63.05 -21.14 46.55
C LYS A 330 -64.46 -21.75 46.77
N PRO A 331 -64.67 -22.74 47.69
CA PRO A 331 -64.39 -22.57 49.14
C PRO A 331 -63.77 -23.76 49.91
N THR A 332 -63.06 -23.40 51.01
CA THR A 332 -62.72 -24.18 52.24
C THR A 332 -61.99 -25.53 52.06
N THR A 333 -60.91 -25.90 52.73
CA THR A 333 -60.16 -25.36 53.89
C THR A 333 -58.79 -26.01 53.84
N THR A 334 -57.73 -25.23 53.60
CA THR A 334 -56.40 -25.38 54.21
C THR A 334 -55.51 -24.27 53.67
N THR A 335 -54.73 -23.71 54.58
CA THR A 335 -54.10 -22.41 54.47
C THR A 335 -52.93 -22.43 53.49
N ILE A 336 -53.15 -21.96 52.27
CA ILE A 336 -52.09 -21.30 51.50
C ILE A 336 -52.49 -19.84 51.43
N LYS A 337 -51.62 -18.93 51.89
CA LYS A 337 -51.84 -17.48 51.81
C LYS A 337 -52.06 -17.10 50.35
N THR A 338 -53.32 -16.93 49.97
CA THR A 338 -53.74 -16.41 48.67
C THR A 338 -53.19 -14.99 48.51
N GLY A 339 -52.32 -14.77 47.52
CA GLY A 339 -51.80 -13.45 47.15
C GLY A 339 -50.28 -13.36 46.96
N SER A 340 -49.53 -14.38 47.34
CA SER A 340 -48.06 -14.39 47.23
C SER A 340 -47.57 -14.80 45.84
N ILE A 341 -46.53 -14.15 45.34
CA ILE A 341 -45.76 -14.56 44.16
C ILE A 341 -44.84 -15.71 44.61
N LEU A 342 -44.86 -16.85 43.92
CA LEU A 342 -43.92 -17.94 44.15
C LEU A 342 -42.51 -17.46 43.77
N LYS A 343 -41.54 -17.64 44.67
CA LYS A 343 -40.13 -17.34 44.42
C LYS A 343 -39.41 -18.59 43.93
N LYS A 344 -38.30 -18.40 43.21
CA LYS A 344 -37.41 -19.49 42.80
C LYS A 344 -37.00 -20.34 44.03
N GLY A 345 -37.28 -21.63 43.99
CA GLY A 345 -37.09 -22.61 45.07
C GLY A 345 -38.34 -22.93 45.90
N ASP A 346 -39.47 -22.22 45.71
CA ASP A 346 -40.71 -22.53 46.42
C ASP A 346 -41.40 -23.76 45.81
N SER A 347 -41.75 -24.74 46.65
CA SER A 347 -42.50 -25.92 46.22
C SER A 347 -43.95 -25.94 46.73
N PHE A 348 -44.90 -26.35 45.90
CA PHE A 348 -46.28 -26.58 46.31
C PHE A 348 -46.88 -27.83 45.67
N THR A 349 -47.81 -28.47 46.38
CA THR A 349 -48.39 -29.75 45.99
C THR A 349 -49.85 -29.58 45.56
N ILE A 350 -50.21 -30.13 44.40
CA ILE A 350 -51.61 -30.21 43.95
C ILE A 350 -51.91 -31.67 43.58
N GLY A 351 -52.79 -32.30 44.36
CA GLY A 351 -53.02 -33.74 44.26
C GLY A 351 -51.74 -34.51 44.61
N ASN A 352 -51.31 -35.41 43.72
CA ASN A 352 -50.15 -36.27 43.94
C ASN A 352 -48.85 -35.73 43.30
N TYR A 353 -48.80 -34.45 42.93
CA TYR A 353 -47.62 -33.84 42.32
C TYR A 353 -47.15 -32.61 43.09
N THR A 354 -45.82 -32.52 43.25
CA THR A 354 -45.11 -31.38 43.83
C THR A 354 -44.44 -30.59 42.70
N PHE A 355 -44.68 -29.29 42.66
CA PHE A 355 -44.11 -28.36 41.70
C PHE A 355 -43.14 -27.45 42.43
N GLU A 356 -41.97 -27.20 41.84
CA GLU A 356 -40.97 -26.25 42.33
C GLU A 356 -40.87 -25.08 41.34
N ALA A 357 -40.86 -23.85 41.86
CA ALA A 357 -40.68 -22.66 41.04
C ALA A 357 -39.19 -22.47 40.69
N GLU A 358 -38.85 -22.40 39.40
CA GLU A 358 -37.49 -22.10 38.91
C GLU A 358 -37.26 -20.62 38.57
#